data_AF-A0A926CC48-F1
#
_entry.id   AF-A0A926CC48-F1
#
_cell.length_a   1.000
_cell.length_b   1.000
_cell.length_c   1.000
_cell.angle_alpha   90.00
_cell.angle_beta   90.00
_cell.angle_gamma   90.00
#
_symmetry.space_group_name_H-M   'P 1'
#
loop_
_entity.id
_entity.type
_entity.pdbx_description
1 polymer ?
#
loop_
_entity_poly.entity_id
_entity_poly.type
_entity_poly.pdbx_seq_one_letter_code
_entity_poly.pdbx_strand_id
1 'polypeptide(L)'
;MGIFRITEKDKLKLFRQHFRTATSQGDYPHEQQQKLFRWCQKVELDWNAARAYVLDDALVLLAVHLKRALDDRQITLAELIELRHLQRRLGIADSQISNHIQQFYNLIEHKFKDQIIERVAYFHAEPAVESLKRDLQRCMLPPTIEQRLLAVIDRQHTLAKLSAGLLPVITPSVDLYAGEACHFEATVRYLGSHGQQLSSGQGLLVATSQRLMTLSPGGGWAAAWRDLRGIQFRSHEWLHVGMQAKQVDLQIADAQYCATLIINAQRLYTLAAPTALLPSKRLA
;
A
#
# COMPACT_ATOMS: atom_id res chain seq x y z
N MET A 1 7.13 51.14 -45.41
CA MET A 1 7.56 49.81 -44.89
C MET A 1 6.48 49.31 -43.95
N GLY A 2 5.73 48.27 -44.36
CA GLY A 2 4.68 47.70 -43.53
C GLY A 2 5.28 46.94 -42.35
N ILE A 3 4.93 47.33 -41.14
CA ILE A 3 5.27 46.59 -39.91
C ILE A 3 4.45 45.29 -39.96
N PHE A 4 5.05 44.19 -40.40
CA PHE A 4 4.45 42.87 -40.27
C PHE A 4 4.27 42.59 -38.78
N ARG A 5 3.04 42.78 -38.27
CA ARG A 5 2.68 42.32 -36.93
C ARG A 5 2.66 40.80 -36.95
N ILE A 6 3.68 40.19 -36.33
CA ILE A 6 3.71 38.74 -36.12
C ILE A 6 2.46 38.37 -35.32
N THR A 7 1.61 37.51 -35.88
CA THR A 7 0.40 37.06 -35.21
C THR A 7 0.74 36.16 -34.02
N GLU A 8 -0.13 36.07 -33.03
CA GLU A 8 0.05 35.18 -31.89
C GLU A 8 0.23 33.70 -32.31
N LYS A 9 -0.49 33.29 -33.36
CA LYS A 9 -0.36 31.95 -33.95
C LYS A 9 1.03 31.69 -34.53
N ASP A 10 1.67 32.70 -35.11
CA ASP A 10 3.03 32.58 -35.64
C ASP A 10 4.06 32.53 -34.51
N LYS A 11 3.85 33.30 -33.42
CA LYS A 11 4.65 33.19 -32.19
C LYS A 11 4.59 31.78 -31.61
N LEU A 12 3.40 31.17 -31.54
CA LEU A 12 3.22 29.79 -31.05
C LEU A 12 3.91 28.74 -31.92
N LYS A 13 3.86 28.90 -33.26
CA LYS A 13 4.60 28.01 -34.18
C LYS A 13 6.11 28.12 -34.00
N LEU A 14 6.64 29.33 -33.87
CA LEU A 14 8.07 29.56 -33.59
C LEU A 14 8.47 28.97 -32.24
N PHE A 15 7.63 29.11 -31.22
CA PHE A 15 7.83 28.47 -29.92
C PHE A 15 7.94 26.95 -30.05
N ARG A 16 7.01 26.31 -30.78
CA ARG A 16 7.05 24.86 -31.03
C ARG A 16 8.35 24.42 -31.73
N GLN A 17 8.85 25.20 -32.69
CA GLN A 17 10.14 24.91 -33.35
C GLN A 17 11.32 25.04 -32.39
N HIS A 18 11.36 26.09 -31.58
CA HIS A 18 12.39 26.27 -30.56
C HIS A 18 12.33 25.14 -29.52
N PHE A 19 11.14 24.73 -29.09
CA PHE A 19 10.93 23.61 -28.19
C PHE A 19 11.48 22.31 -28.77
N ARG A 20 11.12 21.96 -30.02
CA ARG A 20 11.63 20.76 -30.70
C ARG A 20 13.15 20.78 -30.88
N THR A 21 13.72 21.96 -31.14
CA THR A 21 15.18 22.11 -31.23
C THR A 21 15.84 21.87 -29.88
N ALA A 22 15.27 22.43 -28.81
CA ALA A 22 15.74 22.27 -27.45
C ALA A 22 15.65 20.82 -26.95
N THR A 23 14.67 20.05 -27.44
CA THR A 23 14.44 18.64 -27.07
C THR A 23 14.97 17.63 -28.08
N SER A 24 15.70 18.08 -29.10
CA SER A 24 16.19 17.23 -30.20
C SER A 24 17.10 16.08 -29.75
N GLN A 25 17.83 16.26 -28.64
CA GLN A 25 18.68 15.23 -28.04
C GLN A 25 17.90 14.25 -27.16
N GLY A 26 16.58 14.38 -27.07
CA GLY A 26 15.73 13.54 -26.22
C GLY A 26 15.92 13.79 -24.74
N ASP A 27 16.27 15.02 -24.34
CA ASP A 27 16.30 15.51 -22.97
C ASP A 27 15.77 16.95 -22.92
N TYR A 28 15.41 17.41 -21.73
CA TYR A 28 14.91 18.77 -21.50
C TYR A 28 15.43 19.32 -20.16
N PRO A 29 16.70 19.76 -20.12
CA PRO A 29 17.31 20.28 -18.91
C PRO A 29 16.81 21.69 -18.57
N HIS A 30 16.99 22.07 -17.31
CA HIS A 30 16.53 23.36 -16.78
C HIS A 30 17.01 24.58 -17.58
N GLU A 31 18.25 24.55 -18.10
CA GLU A 31 18.79 25.63 -18.92
C GLU A 31 17.99 25.87 -20.21
N GLN A 32 17.50 24.80 -20.85
CA GLN A 32 16.71 24.91 -22.07
C GLN A 32 15.33 25.50 -21.79
N GLN A 33 14.71 25.12 -20.67
CA GLN A 33 13.47 25.73 -20.20
C GLN A 33 13.65 27.23 -19.95
N GLN A 34 14.74 27.65 -19.30
CA GLN A 34 15.01 29.06 -19.06
C GLN A 34 15.22 29.85 -20.36
N LYS A 35 15.90 29.26 -21.36
CA LYS A 35 16.07 29.89 -22.68
C LYS A 35 14.72 30.12 -23.36
N LEU A 36 13.84 29.12 -23.35
CA LEU A 36 12.49 29.23 -23.91
C LEU A 36 11.63 30.24 -23.16
N PHE A 37 11.70 30.27 -21.82
CA PHE A 37 10.98 31.23 -21.01
C PHE A 37 11.42 32.68 -21.28
N ARG A 38 12.74 32.93 -21.32
CA ARG A 38 13.29 34.25 -21.68
C ARG A 38 12.89 34.68 -23.09
N TRP A 39 12.78 33.73 -24.01
CA TRP A 39 12.29 33.99 -25.36
C TRP A 39 10.80 34.40 -25.33
N CYS A 40 9.95 33.70 -24.58
CA CYS A 40 8.55 34.08 -24.42
C CYS A 40 8.39 35.49 -23.84
N GLN A 41 9.22 35.85 -22.84
CA GLN A 41 9.23 37.21 -22.28
C GLN A 41 9.58 38.28 -23.32
N LYS A 42 10.59 38.03 -24.17
CA LYS A 42 11.00 38.98 -25.23
C LYS A 42 9.94 39.19 -26.30
N VAL A 43 9.12 38.17 -26.57
CA VAL A 43 8.12 38.17 -27.64
C VAL A 43 6.71 38.45 -27.10
N GLU A 44 6.59 38.73 -25.79
CA GLU A 44 5.31 38.95 -25.09
C GLU A 44 4.31 37.81 -25.33
N LEU A 45 4.78 36.57 -25.21
CA LEU A 45 3.96 35.37 -25.32
C LEU A 45 3.67 34.79 -23.93
N ASP A 46 2.40 34.47 -23.65
CA ASP A 46 2.04 33.81 -22.39
C ASP A 46 2.69 32.42 -22.29
N TRP A 47 3.39 32.19 -21.18
CA TRP A 47 4.15 30.96 -20.96
C TRP A 47 3.23 29.73 -20.83
N ASN A 48 2.04 29.88 -20.25
CA ASN A 48 1.12 28.77 -20.07
C ASN A 48 0.47 28.38 -21.40
N ALA A 49 0.04 29.36 -22.19
CA ALA A 49 -0.47 29.16 -23.54
C ALA A 49 0.57 28.50 -24.46
N ALA A 50 1.83 28.96 -24.40
CA ALA A 50 2.93 28.36 -25.15
C ALA A 50 3.18 26.89 -24.78
N ARG A 51 3.17 26.56 -23.48
CA ARG A 51 3.30 25.18 -23.00
C ARG A 51 2.13 24.30 -23.40
N ALA A 52 0.90 24.80 -23.29
CA ALA A 52 -0.30 24.09 -23.72
C ALA A 52 -0.25 23.77 -25.23
N TYR A 53 0.27 24.69 -26.04
CA TYR A 53 0.40 24.51 -27.49
C TYR A 53 1.38 23.40 -27.91
N VAL A 54 2.37 23.08 -27.07
CA VAL A 54 3.37 22.02 -27.34
C VAL A 54 3.12 20.75 -26.52
N LEU A 55 1.94 20.62 -25.89
CA LEU A 55 1.59 19.51 -25.02
C LEU A 55 1.82 18.15 -25.69
N ASP A 56 1.42 18.00 -26.95
CA ASP A 56 1.62 16.74 -27.70
C ASP A 56 3.11 16.39 -27.86
N ASP A 57 3.96 17.37 -28.19
CA ASP A 57 5.40 17.14 -28.33
C ASP A 57 6.04 16.83 -26.96
N ALA A 58 5.56 17.48 -25.89
CA ALA A 58 6.01 17.24 -24.51
C ALA A 58 5.60 15.83 -24.02
N LEU A 59 4.40 15.37 -24.35
CA LEU A 59 3.93 14.02 -24.03
C LEU A 59 4.75 12.95 -24.77
N VAL A 60 5.11 13.19 -26.04
CA VAL A 60 5.98 12.29 -26.80
C VAL A 60 7.36 12.19 -26.14
N LEU A 61 7.95 13.32 -25.75
CA LEU A 61 9.24 13.32 -25.05
C LEU A 61 9.15 12.54 -23.73
N LEU A 62 8.14 12.82 -22.91
CA LEU A 62 7.94 12.11 -21.65
C LEU A 62 7.78 10.60 -21.87
N ALA A 63 7.00 10.18 -22.88
CA ALA A 63 6.82 8.77 -23.23
C ALA A 63 8.13 8.07 -23.62
N VAL A 64 9.07 8.76 -24.28
CA VAL A 64 10.39 8.22 -24.59
C VAL A 64 11.19 7.95 -23.32
N HIS A 65 11.21 8.88 -22.36
CA HIS A 65 11.89 8.66 -21.08
C HIS A 65 11.24 7.55 -20.26
N LEU A 66 9.90 7.47 -20.28
CA LEU A 66 9.17 6.39 -19.62
C LEU A 66 9.50 5.03 -20.22
N LYS A 67 9.55 4.92 -21.55
CA LYS A 67 9.87 3.67 -22.23
C LYS A 67 11.28 3.20 -21.87
N ARG A 68 12.27 4.10 -21.85
CA ARG A 68 13.65 3.78 -21.42
C ARG A 68 13.67 3.23 -19.99
N ALA A 69 13.03 3.92 -19.06
CA ALA A 69 12.95 3.49 -17.66
C ALA A 69 12.23 2.13 -17.49
N LEU A 70 11.28 1.81 -18.36
CA LEU A 70 10.58 0.52 -18.37
C LEU A 70 11.42 -0.61 -18.96
N ASP A 71 12.14 -0.35 -20.06
CA ASP A 71 12.97 -1.34 -20.76
C ASP A 71 14.12 -1.85 -19.87
N ASP A 72 14.66 -0.99 -19.01
CA ASP A 72 15.76 -1.34 -18.08
C ASP A 72 15.32 -2.28 -16.95
N ARG A 73 14.01 -2.57 -16.79
CA ARG A 73 13.36 -3.39 -15.73
C ARG A 73 13.69 -2.97 -14.29
N GLN A 74 14.63 -2.06 -14.10
CA GLN A 74 15.11 -1.56 -12.83
C GLN A 74 14.78 -0.08 -12.63
N ILE A 75 13.51 0.33 -12.73
CA ILE A 75 13.07 1.63 -12.21
C ILE A 75 13.60 1.85 -10.78
N THR A 76 14.53 2.77 -10.63
CA THR A 76 15.13 3.22 -9.38
C THR A 76 14.38 4.44 -8.84
N LEU A 77 14.58 4.73 -7.55
CA LEU A 77 14.05 5.94 -6.92
C LEU A 77 14.52 7.22 -7.62
N ALA A 78 15.79 7.26 -8.03
CA ALA A 78 16.38 8.42 -8.69
C ALA A 78 15.72 8.71 -10.06
N GLU A 79 15.49 7.68 -10.87
CA GLU A 79 14.84 7.83 -12.18
C GLU A 79 13.42 8.36 -12.06
N LEU A 80 12.68 7.99 -11.00
CA LEU A 80 11.33 8.49 -10.76
C LEU A 80 11.31 9.96 -10.39
N ILE A 81 12.24 10.37 -9.53
CA ILE A 81 12.43 11.77 -9.17
C ILE A 81 12.74 12.58 -10.43
N GLU A 82 13.65 12.10 -11.28
CA GLU A 82 13.98 12.76 -12.55
C GLU A 82 12.80 12.83 -13.51
N LEU A 83 12.02 11.76 -13.65
CA LEU A 83 10.81 11.74 -14.48
C LEU A 83 9.76 12.73 -13.98
N ARG A 84 9.57 12.85 -12.66
CA ARG A 84 8.64 13.84 -12.08
C ARG A 84 9.13 15.27 -12.25
N HIS A 85 10.43 15.50 -12.09
CA HIS A 85 11.02 16.80 -12.42
C HIS A 85 10.82 17.14 -13.89
N LEU A 86 11.06 16.20 -14.81
CA LEU A 86 10.82 16.38 -16.23
C LEU A 86 9.35 16.73 -16.52
N GLN A 87 8.39 15.97 -15.99
CA GLN A 87 6.95 16.24 -16.14
C GLN A 87 6.60 17.68 -15.71
N ARG A 88 7.10 18.11 -14.55
CA ARG A 88 6.86 19.47 -14.04
C ARG A 88 7.52 20.55 -14.89
N ARG A 89 8.75 20.32 -15.37
CA ARG A 89 9.44 21.24 -16.29
C ARG A 89 8.67 21.41 -17.60
N LEU A 90 8.08 20.32 -18.10
CA LEU A 90 7.21 20.32 -19.28
C LEU A 90 5.85 20.98 -19.02
N GLY A 91 5.45 21.17 -17.75
CA GLY A 91 4.18 21.78 -17.38
C GLY A 91 2.97 20.87 -17.63
N ILE A 92 3.18 19.56 -17.67
CA ILE A 92 2.11 18.58 -17.89
C ILE A 92 1.37 18.37 -16.57
N ALA A 93 0.11 18.79 -16.49
CA ALA A 93 -0.73 18.58 -15.32
C ALA A 93 -1.07 17.09 -15.15
N ASP A 94 -1.26 16.64 -13.91
CA ASP A 94 -1.60 15.24 -13.62
C ASP A 94 -2.91 14.77 -14.29
N SER A 95 -3.84 15.70 -14.58
CA SER A 95 -5.10 15.41 -15.29
C SER A 95 -4.96 15.29 -16.81
N GLN A 96 -3.85 15.76 -17.38
CA GLN A 96 -3.55 15.72 -18.83
C GLN A 96 -2.69 14.50 -19.20
N ILE A 97 -2.40 13.67 -18.20
CA ILE A 97 -1.60 12.47 -18.31
C ILE A 97 -2.39 11.40 -19.08
N SER A 98 -1.82 10.95 -20.20
CA SER A 98 -2.41 9.90 -21.05
C SER A 98 -2.37 8.52 -20.39
N ASN A 99 -3.13 7.57 -20.95
CA ASN A 99 -3.17 6.15 -20.51
C ASN A 99 -1.78 5.52 -20.33
N HIS A 100 -0.76 5.93 -21.10
CA HIS A 100 0.58 5.36 -21.03
C HIS A 100 1.33 5.71 -19.74
N ILE A 101 1.14 6.92 -19.22
CA ILE A 101 1.75 7.33 -17.96
C ILE A 101 0.96 6.74 -16.78
N GLN A 102 -0.36 6.54 -16.91
CA GLN A 102 -1.15 5.80 -15.91
C GLN A 102 -0.69 4.33 -15.82
N GLN A 103 -0.42 3.69 -16.97
CA GLN A 103 0.17 2.34 -17.01
C GLN A 103 1.54 2.31 -16.34
N PHE A 104 2.39 3.32 -16.61
CA PHE A 104 3.67 3.47 -15.94
C PHE A 104 3.53 3.57 -14.42
N TYR A 105 2.61 4.41 -13.94
CA TYR A 105 2.31 4.54 -12.51
C TYR A 105 1.85 3.24 -11.87
N ASN A 106 0.99 2.46 -12.53
CA ASN A 106 0.57 1.16 -12.03
C ASN A 106 1.76 0.18 -11.96
N LEU A 107 2.67 0.21 -12.93
CA LEU A 107 3.88 -0.63 -12.92
C LEU A 107 4.84 -0.23 -11.78
N ILE A 108 5.01 1.07 -11.56
CA ILE A 108 5.78 1.58 -10.40
C ILE A 108 5.13 1.08 -9.11
N GLU A 109 3.82 1.24 -8.96
CA GLU A 109 3.11 0.82 -7.76
C GLU A 109 3.30 -0.68 -7.49
N HIS A 110 3.15 -1.53 -8.51
CA HIS A 110 3.41 -2.95 -8.38
C HIS A 110 4.85 -3.24 -7.93
N LYS A 111 5.83 -2.62 -8.58
CA LYS A 111 7.23 -2.84 -8.25
C LYS A 111 7.59 -2.38 -6.84
N PHE A 112 7.10 -1.21 -6.42
CA PHE A 112 7.30 -0.72 -5.06
C PHE A 112 6.61 -1.63 -4.05
N LYS A 113 5.40 -2.10 -4.35
CA LYS A 113 4.69 -3.04 -3.48
C LYS A 113 5.52 -4.29 -3.24
N ASP A 114 6.13 -4.86 -4.28
CA ASP A 114 6.98 -6.05 -4.16
C ASP A 114 8.24 -5.74 -3.32
N GLN A 115 8.93 -4.63 -3.58
CA GLN A 115 10.09 -4.20 -2.79
C GLN A 115 9.75 -3.90 -1.33
N ILE A 116 8.57 -3.32 -1.06
CA ILE A 116 8.06 -3.04 0.27
C ILE A 116 7.79 -4.35 1.00
N ILE A 117 7.12 -5.30 0.35
CA ILE A 117 6.84 -6.63 0.91
C ILE A 117 8.16 -7.32 1.27
N GLU A 118 9.13 -7.33 0.35
CA GLU A 118 10.44 -7.94 0.59
C GLU A 118 11.18 -7.28 1.74
N ARG A 119 11.23 -5.94 1.81
CA ARG A 119 12.00 -5.23 2.83
C ARG A 119 11.30 -5.22 4.18
N VAL A 120 10.03 -4.83 4.23
CA VAL A 120 9.30 -4.63 5.49
C VAL A 120 8.99 -5.96 6.18
N ALA A 121 8.89 -7.08 5.46
CA ALA A 121 8.76 -8.40 6.08
C ALA A 121 9.88 -8.70 7.09
N TYR A 122 11.07 -8.11 6.92
CA TYR A 122 12.20 -8.29 7.84
C TYR A 122 12.41 -7.13 8.81
N PHE A 123 11.69 -6.00 8.65
CA PHE A 123 11.85 -4.82 9.49
C PHE A 123 10.63 -4.60 10.39
N HIS A 124 10.75 -4.96 11.67
CA HIS A 124 9.80 -4.55 12.71
C HIS A 124 10.15 -3.17 13.32
N ALA A 125 11.36 -2.65 13.06
CA ALA A 125 11.87 -1.42 13.66
C ALA A 125 11.31 -0.14 12.99
N GLU A 126 10.79 0.78 13.81
CA GLU A 126 10.23 2.07 13.38
C GLU A 126 11.15 2.92 12.47
N PRO A 127 12.47 3.07 12.74
CA PRO A 127 13.31 3.97 11.95
C PRO A 127 13.45 3.55 10.48
N ALA A 128 13.43 2.24 10.20
CA ALA A 128 13.53 1.71 8.85
C ALA A 128 12.25 1.98 8.04
N VAL A 129 11.10 1.81 8.68
CA VAL A 129 9.79 2.09 8.08
C VAL A 129 9.61 3.57 7.79
N GLU A 130 9.99 4.43 8.74
CA GLU A 130 9.96 5.88 8.55
C GLU A 130 10.99 6.38 7.51
N SER A 131 12.11 5.68 7.33
CA SER A 131 13.00 5.95 6.18
C SER A 131 12.32 5.62 4.86
N LEU A 132 11.64 4.46 4.77
CA LEU A 132 10.98 4.02 3.55
C LEU A 132 9.81 4.94 3.17
N LYS A 133 9.02 5.40 4.15
CA LYS A 133 7.94 6.38 3.94
C LYS A 133 8.50 7.70 3.41
N ARG A 134 9.60 8.20 3.98
CA ARG A 134 10.27 9.42 3.50
C ARG A 134 10.80 9.28 2.07
N ASP A 135 11.38 8.14 1.73
CA ASP A 135 11.86 7.87 0.38
C ASP A 135 10.71 7.82 -0.63
N LEU A 136 9.56 7.27 -0.22
CA LEU A 136 8.36 7.26 -1.05
C LEU A 136 7.79 8.67 -1.26
N GLN A 137 7.72 9.49 -0.22
CA GLN A 137 7.25 10.88 -0.30
C GLN A 137 8.14 11.73 -1.23
N ARG A 138 9.45 11.45 -1.28
CA ARG A 138 10.39 12.11 -2.20
C ARG A 138 10.11 11.82 -3.67
N CYS A 139 9.46 10.69 -3.98
CA CYS A 139 9.05 10.36 -5.35
C CYS A 139 7.98 11.33 -5.88
N MET A 140 7.31 12.09 -4.99
CA MET A 140 6.21 12.99 -5.33
C MET A 140 5.14 12.30 -6.19
N LEU A 141 4.73 11.08 -5.85
CA LEU A 141 3.75 10.30 -6.61
C LEU A 141 2.37 11.00 -6.61
N PRO A 142 1.46 10.63 -7.53
CA PRO A 142 0.08 11.06 -7.41
C PRO A 142 -0.49 10.69 -6.03
N PRO A 143 -1.25 11.59 -5.36
CA PRO A 143 -1.68 11.38 -3.97
C PRO A 143 -2.40 10.05 -3.74
N THR A 144 -3.17 9.58 -4.71
CA THR A 144 -3.90 8.30 -4.64
C THR A 144 -2.95 7.10 -4.61
N ILE A 145 -1.88 7.11 -5.40
CA ILE A 145 -0.89 6.03 -5.45
C ILE A 145 -0.01 6.07 -4.20
N GLU A 146 0.40 7.27 -3.80
CA GLU A 146 1.16 7.48 -2.57
C GLU A 146 0.41 6.90 -1.37
N GLN A 147 -0.86 7.25 -1.19
CA GLN A 147 -1.70 6.73 -0.11
C GLN A 147 -1.81 5.20 -0.15
N ARG A 148 -1.99 4.60 -1.34
CA ARG A 148 -2.05 3.13 -1.48
C ARG A 148 -0.74 2.47 -1.06
N LEU A 149 0.40 2.99 -1.49
CA LEU A 149 1.70 2.43 -1.13
C LEU A 149 2.04 2.64 0.35
N LEU A 150 1.70 3.79 0.94
CA LEU A 150 1.83 4.03 2.37
C LEU A 150 1.00 3.02 3.18
N ALA A 151 -0.24 2.76 2.76
CA ALA A 151 -1.08 1.73 3.38
C ALA A 151 -0.45 0.33 3.29
N VAL A 152 0.21 -0.01 2.18
CA VAL A 152 0.98 -1.26 2.06
C VAL A 152 2.14 -1.29 3.05
N ILE A 153 2.90 -0.19 3.19
CA ILE A 153 4.03 -0.11 4.14
C ILE A 153 3.53 -0.33 5.57
N ASP A 154 2.52 0.42 6.00
CA ASP A 154 1.94 0.31 7.35
C ASP A 154 1.38 -1.09 7.61
N ARG A 155 0.77 -1.68 6.57
CA ARG A 155 0.26 -3.04 6.64
C ARG A 155 1.36 -4.07 6.85
N GLN A 156 2.40 -4.04 6.03
CA GLN A 156 3.51 -4.99 6.15
C GLN A 156 4.25 -4.81 7.46
N HIS A 157 4.41 -3.56 7.93
CA HIS A 157 5.08 -3.28 9.21
C HIS A 157 4.30 -3.87 10.38
N THR A 158 2.97 -3.75 10.34
CA THR A 158 2.07 -4.37 11.31
C THR A 158 2.25 -5.90 11.34
N LEU A 159 2.28 -6.55 10.18
CA LEU A 159 2.50 -8.00 10.09
C LEU A 159 3.90 -8.42 10.55
N ALA A 160 4.92 -7.60 10.28
CA ALA A 160 6.29 -7.82 10.74
C ALA A 160 6.41 -7.72 12.27
N LYS A 161 5.75 -6.76 12.90
CA LYS A 161 5.66 -6.65 14.37
C LYS A 161 5.06 -7.92 14.98
N LEU A 162 3.93 -8.39 14.45
CA LEU A 162 3.30 -9.63 14.91
C LEU A 162 4.25 -10.83 14.75
N SER A 163 4.95 -10.92 13.62
CA SER A 163 5.91 -12.00 13.34
C SER A 163 7.15 -11.97 14.24
N ALA A 164 7.51 -10.79 14.75
CA ALA A 164 8.53 -10.61 15.77
C ALA A 164 8.04 -10.91 17.21
N GLY A 165 6.78 -11.32 17.37
CA GLY A 165 6.18 -11.59 18.68
C GLY A 165 5.70 -10.35 19.43
N LEU A 166 5.73 -9.17 18.79
CA LEU A 166 5.18 -7.93 19.34
C LEU A 166 3.67 -7.92 19.15
N LEU A 167 2.98 -8.68 20.01
CA LEU A 167 1.52 -8.74 20.01
C LEU A 167 0.95 -7.46 20.63
N PRO A 168 -0.03 -6.81 19.99
CA PRO A 168 -0.69 -5.65 20.57
C PRO A 168 -1.44 -6.07 21.84
N VAL A 169 -1.61 -5.15 22.79
CA VAL A 169 -2.51 -5.33 23.93
C VAL A 169 -3.64 -4.34 23.77
N ILE A 170 -4.87 -4.83 23.71
CA ILE A 170 -6.07 -4.03 23.51
C ILE A 170 -7.01 -4.16 24.71
N THR A 171 -7.86 -3.17 24.91
CA THR A 171 -8.95 -3.25 25.88
C THR A 171 -10.09 -4.09 25.29
N PRO A 172 -10.43 -5.26 25.86
CA PRO A 172 -11.53 -6.08 25.36
C PRO A 172 -12.89 -5.44 25.68
N SER A 173 -13.89 -5.69 24.83
CA SER A 173 -15.29 -5.37 25.13
C SER A 173 -15.95 -6.37 26.09
N VAL A 174 -15.27 -7.50 26.33
CA VAL A 174 -15.74 -8.59 27.19
C VAL A 174 -14.87 -8.73 28.43
N ASP A 175 -15.48 -9.14 29.54
CA ASP A 175 -14.75 -9.38 30.78
C ASP A 175 -13.84 -10.60 30.67
N LEU A 176 -12.53 -10.39 30.64
CA LEU A 176 -11.54 -11.45 30.74
C LEU A 176 -11.25 -11.86 32.19
N TYR A 177 -10.55 -12.97 32.40
CA TYR A 177 -10.10 -13.34 33.74
C TYR A 177 -8.90 -12.48 34.19
N ALA A 178 -8.66 -12.40 35.49
CA ALA A 178 -7.57 -11.61 36.04
C ALA A 178 -6.21 -12.08 35.48
N GLY A 179 -5.40 -11.13 34.99
CA GLY A 179 -4.10 -11.39 34.39
C GLY A 179 -4.13 -11.87 32.93
N GLU A 180 -5.30 -11.99 32.31
CA GLU A 180 -5.45 -12.37 30.90
C GLU A 180 -5.41 -11.10 30.01
N ALA A 181 -4.29 -10.89 29.31
CA ALA A 181 -4.19 -9.81 28.32
C ALA A 181 -4.93 -10.16 27.02
N CYS A 182 -5.68 -9.20 26.45
CA CYS A 182 -6.32 -9.34 25.15
C CYS A 182 -5.40 -8.83 24.04
N HIS A 183 -5.20 -9.62 22.99
CA HIS A 183 -4.40 -9.24 21.83
C HIS A 183 -5.23 -9.00 20.58
N PHE A 184 -6.43 -9.59 20.53
CA PHE A 184 -7.29 -9.47 19.36
C PHE A 184 -8.74 -9.66 19.75
N GLU A 185 -9.59 -8.83 19.16
CA GLU A 185 -11.03 -8.93 19.28
C GLU A 185 -11.66 -8.53 17.95
N ALA A 186 -12.55 -9.38 17.41
CA ALA A 186 -13.29 -9.07 16.21
C ALA A 186 -14.59 -9.87 16.11
N THR A 187 -15.62 -9.27 15.53
CA THR A 187 -16.82 -10.00 15.13
C THR A 187 -16.49 -10.94 13.98
N VAL A 188 -16.90 -12.20 14.11
CA VAL A 188 -16.69 -13.25 13.11
C VAL A 188 -17.99 -13.98 12.82
N ARG A 189 -18.09 -14.52 11.60
CA ARG A 189 -19.02 -15.62 11.32
C ARG A 189 -18.23 -16.91 11.39
N TYR A 190 -18.77 -17.92 12.07
CA TYR A 190 -18.12 -19.21 12.17
C TYR A 190 -18.96 -20.28 11.49
N LEU A 191 -18.26 -21.22 10.84
CA LEU A 191 -18.78 -22.47 10.33
C LEU A 191 -18.00 -23.57 11.04
N GLY A 192 -18.65 -24.29 11.95
CA GLY A 192 -18.06 -25.39 12.70
C GLY A 192 -18.77 -26.70 12.39
N SER A 193 -18.02 -27.80 12.42
CA SER A 193 -18.60 -29.14 12.53
C SER A 193 -18.50 -29.60 13.97
N HIS A 194 -19.62 -29.82 14.65
CA HIS A 194 -19.63 -30.46 15.95
C HIS A 194 -20.27 -31.85 15.79
N GLY A 195 -19.46 -32.86 15.48
CA GLY A 195 -19.97 -34.16 15.03
C GLY A 195 -20.52 -34.08 13.60
N GLN A 196 -21.65 -34.77 13.31
CA GLN A 196 -22.32 -34.73 11.99
C GLN A 196 -23.16 -33.46 11.74
N GLN A 197 -23.29 -32.55 12.72
CA GLN A 197 -24.03 -31.29 12.53
C GLN A 197 -23.09 -30.12 12.22
N LEU A 198 -23.40 -29.43 11.12
CA LEU A 198 -22.84 -28.14 10.76
C LEU A 198 -23.52 -27.05 11.60
N SER A 199 -22.75 -26.39 12.47
CA SER A 199 -23.20 -25.22 13.22
C SER A 199 -22.62 -23.96 12.58
N SER A 200 -23.50 -23.06 12.13
CA SER A 200 -23.12 -21.73 11.64
C SER A 200 -23.65 -20.64 12.55
N GLY A 201 -22.88 -19.60 12.82
CA GLY A 201 -23.33 -18.49 13.66
C GLY A 201 -22.45 -17.25 13.55
N GLN A 202 -22.88 -16.19 14.25
CA GLN A 202 -22.07 -15.00 14.51
C GLN A 202 -21.57 -15.04 15.94
N GLY A 203 -20.35 -14.55 16.15
CA GLY A 203 -19.75 -14.47 17.48
C GLY A 203 -18.59 -13.47 17.52
N LEU A 204 -17.99 -13.36 18.69
CA LEU A 204 -16.82 -12.55 18.94
C LEU A 204 -15.60 -13.46 19.05
N LEU A 205 -14.63 -13.34 18.14
CA LEU A 205 -13.34 -14.01 18.26
C LEU A 205 -12.44 -13.17 19.17
N VAL A 206 -11.88 -13.82 20.19
CA VAL A 206 -10.97 -13.21 21.15
C VAL A 206 -9.71 -14.05 21.25
N ALA A 207 -8.55 -13.41 21.04
CA ALA A 207 -7.25 -14.03 21.27
C ALA A 207 -6.59 -13.37 22.48
N THR A 208 -6.19 -14.18 23.47
CA THR A 208 -5.63 -13.70 24.72
C THR A 208 -4.27 -14.31 25.02
N SER A 209 -3.58 -13.81 26.02
CA SER A 209 -2.34 -14.42 26.52
C SER A 209 -2.47 -15.90 26.96
N GLN A 210 -3.68 -16.42 27.12
CA GLN A 210 -3.91 -17.80 27.62
C GLN A 210 -4.59 -18.72 26.61
N ARG A 211 -5.45 -18.19 25.73
CA ARG A 211 -6.30 -19.01 24.86
C ARG A 211 -6.80 -18.25 23.64
N LEU A 212 -7.29 -19.03 22.68
CA LEU A 212 -8.13 -18.56 21.58
C LEU A 212 -9.57 -18.97 21.87
N MET A 213 -10.51 -18.06 21.73
CA MET A 213 -11.92 -18.37 21.96
C MET A 213 -12.84 -17.62 21.01
N THR A 214 -13.98 -18.23 20.69
CA THR A 214 -15.13 -17.49 20.19
C THR A 214 -16.22 -17.47 21.25
N LEU A 215 -16.86 -16.34 21.39
CA LEU A 215 -18.01 -16.14 22.27
C LEU A 215 -19.24 -15.96 21.38
N SER A 216 -20.32 -16.71 21.64
CA SER A 216 -21.58 -16.58 20.89
C SER A 216 -22.78 -16.90 21.78
N PRO A 217 -23.98 -16.36 21.49
CA PRO A 217 -25.19 -16.66 22.25
C PRO A 217 -25.56 -18.15 22.26
N GLY A 218 -25.31 -18.84 21.13
CA GLY A 218 -25.58 -20.27 20.95
C GLY A 218 -24.54 -21.22 21.57
N GLY A 219 -23.56 -20.67 22.30
CA GLY A 219 -22.42 -21.41 22.80
C GLY A 219 -21.15 -21.13 21.99
N GLY A 220 -20.11 -20.69 22.67
CA GLY A 220 -18.79 -20.45 22.10
C GLY A 220 -17.87 -21.67 22.19
N TRP A 221 -16.62 -21.50 21.78
CA TRP A 221 -15.56 -22.45 22.07
C TRP A 221 -14.33 -21.71 22.62
N ALA A 222 -13.50 -22.43 23.39
CA ALA A 222 -12.18 -21.99 23.79
C ALA A 222 -11.20 -23.13 23.60
N ALA A 223 -9.99 -22.80 23.19
CA ALA A 223 -8.88 -23.72 23.06
C ALA A 223 -7.61 -23.09 23.63
N ALA A 224 -6.84 -23.87 24.37
CA ALA A 224 -5.55 -23.41 24.84
C ALA A 224 -4.61 -23.30 23.64
N TRP A 225 -3.59 -22.45 23.73
CA TRP A 225 -2.60 -22.30 22.66
C TRP A 225 -1.96 -23.63 22.24
N ARG A 226 -1.72 -24.52 23.20
CA ARG A 226 -1.18 -25.88 22.99
C ARG A 226 -2.12 -26.83 22.22
N ASP A 227 -3.42 -26.56 22.23
CA ASP A 227 -4.44 -27.44 21.62
C ASP A 227 -4.73 -27.05 20.15
N LEU A 228 -4.22 -25.90 19.70
CA LEU A 228 -4.27 -25.48 18.30
C LEU A 228 -3.31 -26.33 17.49
N ARG A 229 -3.81 -26.98 16.43
CA ARG A 229 -3.04 -27.87 15.55
C ARG A 229 -2.58 -27.19 14.28
N GLY A 230 -3.35 -26.21 13.80
CA GLY A 230 -2.98 -25.51 12.59
C GLY A 230 -3.92 -24.35 12.29
N ILE A 231 -3.37 -23.37 11.58
CA ILE A 231 -4.08 -22.20 11.09
C ILE A 231 -3.78 -22.09 9.61
N GLN A 232 -4.83 -22.11 8.79
CA GLN A 232 -4.69 -22.07 7.34
C GLN A 232 -5.52 -20.92 6.78
N PHE A 233 -4.86 -20.08 5.99
CA PHE A 233 -5.51 -19.04 5.22
C PHE A 233 -6.15 -19.67 3.98
N ARG A 234 -7.48 -19.59 3.86
CA ARG A 234 -8.19 -20.11 2.69
C ARG A 234 -8.45 -19.04 1.65
N SER A 235 -8.81 -17.83 2.09
CA SER A 235 -9.01 -16.66 1.23
C SER A 235 -8.90 -15.39 2.06
N HIS A 236 -9.03 -14.22 1.43
CA HIS A 236 -8.88 -12.91 2.08
C HIS A 236 -9.75 -12.75 3.35
N GLU A 237 -10.92 -13.38 3.37
CA GLU A 237 -11.86 -13.29 4.49
C GLU A 237 -11.98 -14.58 5.30
N TRP A 238 -11.38 -15.69 4.87
CA TRP A 238 -11.63 -17.00 5.48
C TRP A 238 -10.38 -17.61 6.10
N LEU A 239 -10.50 -17.91 7.38
CA LEU A 239 -9.47 -18.55 8.20
C LEU A 239 -9.95 -19.92 8.68
N HIS A 240 -9.19 -20.97 8.41
CA HIS A 240 -9.42 -22.28 8.98
C HIS A 240 -8.59 -22.46 10.25
N VAL A 241 -9.25 -22.82 11.36
CA VAL A 241 -8.64 -23.07 12.66
C VAL A 241 -8.85 -24.54 13.03
N GLY A 242 -7.76 -25.31 13.03
CA GLY A 242 -7.75 -26.70 13.46
C GLY A 242 -7.37 -26.81 14.94
N MET A 243 -8.23 -27.45 15.73
CA MET A 243 -8.00 -27.80 17.13
C MET A 243 -7.96 -29.33 17.28
N GLN A 244 -7.43 -29.83 18.40
CA GLN A 244 -7.29 -31.28 18.61
C GLN A 244 -8.60 -32.09 18.46
N ALA A 245 -9.75 -31.52 18.82
CA ALA A 245 -11.05 -32.21 18.78
C ALA A 245 -12.07 -31.58 17.82
N LYS A 246 -11.76 -30.44 17.20
CA LYS A 246 -12.72 -29.65 16.41
C LYS A 246 -12.00 -28.86 15.31
N GLN A 247 -12.73 -28.55 14.25
CA GLN A 247 -12.30 -27.62 13.22
C GLN A 247 -13.36 -26.54 13.04
N VAL A 248 -12.90 -25.32 12.82
CA VAL A 248 -13.78 -24.16 12.63
C VAL A 248 -13.22 -23.29 11.53
N ASP A 249 -14.07 -22.97 10.56
CA ASP A 249 -13.82 -21.92 9.57
C ASP A 249 -14.41 -20.60 10.08
N LEU A 250 -13.62 -19.54 10.01
CA LEU A 250 -13.97 -18.20 10.49
C LEU A 250 -13.94 -17.24 9.31
N GLN A 251 -15.07 -16.59 9.06
CA GLN A 251 -15.13 -15.41 8.20
C GLN A 251 -14.80 -14.18 9.03
N ILE A 252 -13.76 -13.45 8.63
CA ILE A 252 -13.25 -12.27 9.31
C ILE A 252 -12.75 -11.26 8.28
N ALA A 253 -12.93 -9.97 8.54
CA ALA A 253 -12.57 -8.90 7.59
C ALA A 253 -11.09 -8.93 7.17
N ASP A 254 -10.22 -9.41 8.05
CA ASP A 254 -8.78 -9.47 7.81
C ASP A 254 -8.17 -10.79 8.27
N ALA A 255 -8.34 -11.82 7.42
CA ALA A 255 -7.89 -13.17 7.75
C ALA A 255 -6.36 -13.27 7.81
N GLN A 256 -5.61 -12.47 7.05
CA GLN A 256 -4.15 -12.51 7.07
C GLN A 256 -3.58 -11.95 8.38
N TYR A 257 -4.10 -10.82 8.86
CA TYR A 257 -3.71 -10.25 10.14
C TYR A 257 -4.03 -11.23 11.27
N CYS A 258 -5.27 -11.73 11.28
CA CYS A 258 -5.76 -12.65 12.28
C CYS A 258 -4.91 -13.94 12.31
N ALA A 259 -4.64 -14.55 11.15
CA ALA A 259 -3.78 -15.72 11.05
C ALA A 259 -2.38 -15.45 11.62
N THR A 260 -1.76 -14.35 11.20
CA THR A 260 -0.41 -13.97 11.64
C THR A 260 -0.37 -13.75 13.14
N LEU A 261 -1.35 -13.05 13.71
CA LEU A 261 -1.46 -12.82 15.14
C LEU A 261 -1.62 -14.13 15.91
N ILE A 262 -2.55 -15.00 15.50
CA ILE A 262 -2.85 -16.24 16.23
C ILE A 262 -1.66 -17.22 16.12
N ILE A 263 -1.00 -17.33 14.96
CA ILE A 263 0.20 -18.17 14.79
C ILE A 263 1.33 -17.71 15.72
N ASN A 264 1.57 -16.40 15.81
CA ASN A 264 2.65 -15.87 16.66
C ASN A 264 2.27 -15.88 18.15
N ALA A 265 1.01 -15.66 18.50
CA ALA A 265 0.49 -15.86 19.86
C ALA A 265 0.62 -17.33 20.29
N GLN A 266 0.31 -18.28 19.40
CA GLN A 266 0.54 -19.69 19.66
C GLN A 266 2.02 -19.96 19.94
N ARG A 267 2.94 -19.48 19.10
CA ARG A 267 4.39 -19.67 19.32
C ARG A 267 4.85 -19.09 20.66
N LEU A 268 4.38 -17.90 21.02
CA LEU A 268 4.77 -17.21 22.23
C LEU A 268 4.22 -17.91 23.49
N TYR A 269 2.96 -18.34 23.47
CA TYR A 269 2.25 -18.81 24.67
C TYR A 269 2.16 -20.32 24.80
N THR A 270 2.51 -21.13 23.80
CA THR A 270 2.43 -22.61 23.91
C THR A 270 3.24 -23.14 25.09
N LEU A 271 4.41 -22.55 25.38
CA LEU A 271 5.27 -22.96 26.50
C LEU A 271 4.79 -22.41 27.86
N ALA A 272 4.02 -21.32 27.86
CA ALA A 272 3.57 -20.61 29.07
C ALA A 272 2.08 -20.82 29.40
N ALA A 273 1.34 -21.58 28.58
CA ALA A 273 -0.09 -21.73 28.73
C ALA A 273 -0.46 -22.45 30.04
N PRO A 274 -1.52 -22.04 30.77
CA PRO A 274 -1.98 -22.74 31.95
C PRO A 274 -2.44 -24.17 31.64
N THR A 275 -2.28 -25.09 32.60
CA THR A 275 -2.60 -26.53 32.44
C THR A 275 -4.11 -26.80 32.32
N ALA A 276 -4.95 -25.92 32.85
CA ALA A 276 -6.40 -26.00 32.75
C ALA A 276 -6.96 -24.63 32.33
N LEU A 277 -7.83 -24.63 31.32
CA LEU A 277 -8.54 -23.42 30.90
C LEU A 277 -9.78 -23.22 31.75
N LEU A 278 -10.01 -21.96 32.12
CA LEU A 278 -11.31 -21.55 32.65
C LEU A 278 -12.37 -21.60 31.54
N PRO A 279 -13.65 -21.84 31.86
CA PRO A 279 -14.71 -21.91 30.86
C PRO A 279 -14.87 -20.57 30.13
N SER A 280 -15.38 -20.62 28.89
CA SER A 280 -15.75 -19.41 28.16
C SER A 280 -16.94 -18.73 28.83
N LYS A 281 -16.88 -17.41 29.03
CA LYS A 281 -18.06 -16.64 29.40
C LYS A 281 -19.02 -16.60 28.20
N ARG A 282 -20.33 -16.60 28.45
CA ARG A 282 -21.31 -16.38 27.38
C ARG A 282 -21.35 -14.89 27.05
N LEU A 283 -21.52 -14.53 25.78
CA LEU A 283 -21.94 -13.18 25.44
C LEU A 283 -23.35 -13.00 26.01
N ALA A 284 -23.52 -11.97 26.83
CA ALA A 284 -24.81 -11.54 27.36
C ALA A 284 -25.65 -10.89 26.26
#